data_AF-W2P9X0-F1
#
_entry.id   AF-W2P9X0-F1
#
_cell.length_a   1.000
_cell.length_b   1.000
_cell.length_c   1.000
_cell.angle_alpha   90.00
_cell.angle_beta   90.00
_cell.angle_gamma   90.00
#
_symmetry.space_group_name_H-M   'P 1'
#
loop_
_entity.id
_entity.type
_entity.pdbx_description
1 polymer ?
#
loop_
_entity_poly.entity_id
_entity_poly.type
_entity_poly.pdbx_seq_one_letter_code
_entity_poly.pdbx_strand_id
1 'polypeptide(L)'
;MRMKLARKGLLPQIIKPEFDQVSDRSTAEWNTNDLKALGVIAGDVSLTYQVYARGALTAVEAWTMLEEDFNKKMLKNRLLVTKTLNNFKMEPGIKFASHVDQFKEIVRQMETIGKALEEARQLVLLLGSLTDEYKMISTVLENTPNVTLAYAIQALSGVQA
;
A
#
# COMPACT_ATOMS: atom_id res chain seq x y z
N MET A 1 -2.59 -14.27 -12.32
CA MET A 1 -2.23 -13.39 -13.45
C MET A 1 -0.75 -13.02 -13.49
N ARG A 2 -0.17 -12.34 -12.48
CA ARG A 2 1.27 -11.93 -12.47
C ARG A 2 2.27 -13.05 -12.77
N MET A 3 2.12 -14.21 -12.12
CA MET A 3 2.97 -15.39 -12.40
C MET A 3 2.81 -15.94 -13.84
N LYS A 4 1.63 -15.78 -14.46
CA LYS A 4 1.36 -16.26 -15.82
C LYS A 4 2.02 -15.36 -16.86
N LEU A 5 1.99 -14.04 -16.64
CA LEU A 5 2.73 -13.05 -17.44
C LEU A 5 4.23 -13.26 -17.33
N ALA A 6 4.76 -13.51 -16.12
CA ALA A 6 6.17 -13.82 -15.91
C ALA A 6 6.63 -15.06 -16.68
N ARG A 7 5.88 -16.17 -16.62
CA ARG A 7 6.18 -17.39 -17.39
C ARG A 7 6.16 -17.20 -18.91
N LYS A 8 5.44 -16.18 -19.40
CA LYS A 8 5.35 -15.84 -20.83
C LYS A 8 6.36 -14.77 -21.25
N GLY A 9 7.20 -14.26 -20.34
CA GLY A 9 8.12 -13.15 -20.62
C GLY A 9 7.42 -11.80 -20.81
N LEU A 10 6.16 -11.67 -20.37
CA LEU A 10 5.31 -10.49 -20.60
C LEU A 10 5.19 -9.59 -19.36
N LEU A 11 5.92 -9.90 -18.29
CA LEU A 11 5.88 -9.11 -17.05
C LEU A 11 6.25 -7.63 -17.23
N PRO A 12 7.22 -7.24 -18.09
CA PRO A 12 7.54 -5.83 -18.33
C PRO A 12 6.37 -4.99 -18.81
N GLN A 13 5.40 -5.60 -19.50
CA GLN A 13 4.26 -4.91 -20.11
C GLN A 13 3.23 -4.37 -19.12
N ILE A 14 3.29 -4.81 -17.86
CA ILE A 14 2.41 -4.31 -16.79
C ILE A 14 3.15 -3.39 -15.80
N ILE A 15 4.44 -3.14 -16.01
CA ILE A 15 5.22 -2.25 -15.15
C ILE A 15 4.98 -0.82 -15.60
N LYS A 16 4.63 0.05 -14.65
CA LYS A 16 4.40 1.47 -14.93
C LYS A 16 5.66 2.11 -15.52
N PRO A 17 5.54 3.02 -16.49
CA PRO A 17 6.68 3.68 -17.15
C PRO A 17 7.69 4.29 -16.16
N GLU A 18 7.19 4.86 -15.06
CA GLU A 18 8.00 5.47 -14.01
C GLU A 18 9.00 4.51 -13.33
N PHE A 19 8.76 3.18 -13.41
CA PHE A 19 9.60 2.14 -12.81
C PHE A 19 10.40 1.31 -13.83
N ASP A 20 10.29 1.62 -15.13
CA ASP A 20 11.00 0.89 -16.18
C ASP A 20 11.55 1.85 -17.24
N GLN A 21 12.71 2.43 -16.92
CA GLN A 21 13.42 3.42 -17.76
C GLN A 21 14.24 2.78 -18.89
N VAL A 22 14.29 1.45 -18.97
CA VAL A 22 15.21 0.71 -19.86
C VAL A 22 14.51 0.27 -21.16
N SER A 23 13.19 0.09 -21.12
CA SER A 23 12.42 -0.44 -22.25
C SER A 23 12.07 0.64 -23.28
N ASP A 24 12.48 0.45 -24.54
CA ASP A 24 11.97 1.23 -25.66
C ASP A 24 10.55 0.76 -26.03
N ARG A 25 9.56 1.50 -25.50
CA ARG A 25 8.13 1.21 -25.69
C ARG A 25 7.60 1.60 -27.06
N SER A 26 8.41 2.22 -27.92
CA SER A 26 8.02 2.61 -29.27
C SER A 26 8.18 1.49 -30.32
N THR A 27 8.88 0.41 -29.95
CA THR A 27 9.19 -0.68 -30.88
C THR A 27 7.94 -1.50 -31.26
N ALA A 28 7.93 -2.02 -32.49
CA ALA A 28 6.87 -2.92 -32.95
C ALA A 28 6.80 -4.22 -32.11
N GLU A 29 7.95 -4.68 -31.60
CA GLU A 29 8.03 -5.82 -30.70
C GLU A 29 7.35 -5.51 -29.36
N TRP A 30 7.58 -4.34 -28.78
CA TRP A 30 6.90 -3.90 -27.57
C TRP A 30 5.39 -3.89 -27.77
N ASN A 31 4.89 -3.25 -28.82
CA ASN A 31 3.46 -3.20 -29.13
C ASN A 31 2.84 -4.60 -29.29
N THR A 32 3.57 -5.51 -29.94
CA THR A 32 3.13 -6.90 -30.10
C THR A 32 3.03 -7.61 -28.75
N ASN A 33 4.03 -7.43 -27.89
CA ASN A 33 4.07 -8.05 -26.58
C ASN A 33 3.06 -7.43 -25.62
N ASP A 34 2.80 -6.14 -25.72
CA ASP A 34 1.77 -5.43 -24.97
C ASP A 34 0.36 -5.97 -25.32
N LEU A 35 0.03 -6.14 -26.61
CA LEU A 35 -1.23 -6.77 -27.02
C LEU A 35 -1.37 -8.22 -26.53
N LYS A 36 -0.27 -9.00 -26.56
CA LYS A 36 -0.27 -10.37 -25.99
C LYS A 36 -0.53 -10.34 -24.48
N ALA A 37 0.09 -9.40 -23.76
CA ALA A 37 -0.09 -9.26 -22.33
C ALA A 37 -1.52 -8.82 -21.99
N LEU A 38 -2.09 -7.88 -22.76
CA LEU A 38 -3.47 -7.45 -22.65
C LEU A 38 -4.44 -8.62 -22.87
N GLY A 39 -4.22 -9.45 -23.90
CA GLY A 39 -5.03 -10.66 -24.13
C GLY A 39 -4.96 -11.67 -22.98
N VAL A 40 -3.77 -11.86 -22.38
CA VAL A 40 -3.61 -12.72 -21.19
C VAL A 40 -4.37 -12.15 -20.00
N ILE A 41 -4.34 -10.83 -19.79
CA ILE A 41 -5.09 -10.17 -18.72
C ILE A 41 -6.60 -10.36 -18.94
N ALA A 42 -7.11 -9.99 -20.11
CA ALA A 42 -8.54 -10.08 -20.44
C ALA A 42 -9.08 -11.52 -20.32
N GLY A 43 -8.29 -12.53 -20.72
CA GLY A 43 -8.65 -13.94 -20.61
C GLY A 43 -8.58 -14.52 -19.21
N ASP A 44 -7.72 -13.98 -18.32
CA ASP A 44 -7.60 -14.42 -16.93
C ASP A 44 -8.64 -13.75 -16.00
N VAL A 45 -9.25 -12.64 -16.42
CA VAL A 45 -10.31 -11.96 -15.66
C VAL A 45 -11.66 -12.66 -15.88
N SER A 46 -12.33 -13.04 -14.79
CA SER A 46 -13.69 -13.59 -14.83
C SER A 46 -14.66 -12.61 -15.52
N LEU A 47 -15.65 -13.14 -16.24
CA LEU A 47 -16.60 -12.38 -17.06
C LEU A 47 -17.25 -11.20 -16.31
N THR A 48 -17.56 -11.38 -15.02
CA THR A 48 -18.14 -10.35 -14.14
C THR A 48 -17.25 -9.11 -13.99
N TYR A 49 -15.93 -9.27 -14.12
CA TYR A 49 -14.94 -8.22 -13.88
C TYR A 49 -14.33 -7.65 -15.17
N GLN A 50 -14.65 -8.21 -16.35
CA GLN A 50 -14.13 -7.73 -17.62
C GLN A 50 -14.56 -6.29 -17.94
N VAL A 51 -15.72 -5.86 -17.42
CA VAL A 51 -16.22 -4.48 -17.58
C VAL A 51 -15.24 -3.43 -17.05
N TYR A 52 -14.42 -3.79 -16.05
CA TYR A 52 -13.48 -2.87 -15.40
C TYR A 52 -12.19 -2.63 -16.19
N ALA A 53 -11.91 -3.46 -17.21
CA ALA A 53 -10.74 -3.29 -18.08
C ALA A 53 -11.13 -3.05 -19.56
N ARG A 54 -12.42 -2.90 -19.85
CA ARG A 54 -12.96 -2.90 -21.23
C ARG A 54 -12.45 -1.74 -22.10
N GLY A 55 -12.05 -0.63 -21.49
CA GLY A 55 -11.53 0.55 -22.18
C GLY A 55 -10.01 0.61 -22.31
N ALA A 56 -9.28 -0.38 -21.77
CA ALA A 56 -7.83 -0.38 -21.82
C ALA A 56 -7.32 -0.71 -23.24
N LEU A 57 -6.37 0.10 -23.71
CA LEU A 57 -5.70 -0.08 -25.00
C LEU A 57 -4.35 -0.78 -24.84
N THR A 58 -3.78 -0.74 -23.64
CA THR A 58 -2.49 -1.37 -23.31
C THR A 58 -2.59 -2.32 -22.11
N ALA A 59 -1.60 -3.21 -21.96
CA ALA A 59 -1.57 -4.14 -20.84
C ALA A 59 -1.40 -3.42 -19.50
N VAL A 60 -0.60 -2.35 -19.46
CA VAL A 60 -0.39 -1.53 -18.26
C VAL A 60 -1.66 -0.77 -17.88
N GLU A 61 -2.43 -0.26 -18.84
CA GLU A 61 -3.73 0.37 -18.57
C GLU A 61 -4.73 -0.64 -18.01
N ALA A 62 -4.86 -1.82 -18.62
CA ALA A 62 -5.76 -2.86 -18.15
C ALA A 62 -5.41 -3.30 -16.73
N TRP A 63 -4.10 -3.49 -16.46
CA TRP A 63 -3.60 -3.84 -15.14
C TRP A 63 -3.91 -2.75 -14.12
N THR A 64 -3.67 -1.48 -14.46
CA THR A 64 -3.90 -0.33 -13.57
C THR A 64 -5.38 -0.14 -13.29
N MET A 65 -6.25 -0.23 -14.30
CA MET A 65 -7.71 -0.11 -14.10
C MET A 65 -8.25 -1.22 -13.20
N LEU A 66 -7.78 -2.45 -13.37
CA LEU A 66 -8.14 -3.57 -12.49
C LEU A 66 -7.60 -3.35 -11.07
N GLU A 67 -6.33 -2.98 -10.93
CA GLU A 67 -5.72 -2.72 -9.62
C GLU A 67 -6.45 -1.59 -8.88
N GLU A 68 -6.76 -0.50 -9.57
CA GLU A 68 -7.52 0.60 -9.01
C GLU A 68 -8.93 0.18 -8.60
N ASP A 69 -9.69 -0.50 -9.46
CA ASP A 69 -11.04 -0.89 -9.10
C ASP A 69 -11.07 -1.95 -8.01
N PHE A 70 -10.18 -2.94 -8.03
CA PHE A 70 -10.12 -3.95 -6.97
C PHE A 70 -9.63 -3.37 -5.64
N ASN A 71 -8.65 -2.46 -5.64
CA ASN A 71 -8.15 -1.83 -4.41
C ASN A 71 -9.09 -0.73 -3.90
N LYS A 72 -9.71 0.08 -4.78
CA LYS A 72 -10.64 1.16 -4.41
C LYS A 72 -12.06 0.67 -4.13
N LYS A 73 -12.58 -0.37 -4.83
CA LYS A 73 -13.99 -0.80 -4.73
C LYS A 73 -14.25 -2.01 -3.86
N MET A 74 -13.29 -2.87 -3.51
CA MET A 74 -13.60 -3.90 -2.51
C MET A 74 -13.76 -3.22 -1.16
N LEU A 75 -15.02 -2.86 -0.84
CA LEU A 75 -15.47 -2.37 0.45
C LEU A 75 -14.90 -3.24 1.56
N LYS A 76 -14.78 -4.55 1.32
CA LYS A 76 -14.12 -5.51 2.21
C LYS A 76 -12.67 -5.13 2.55
N ASN A 77 -11.84 -4.80 1.57
CA ASN A 77 -10.43 -4.43 1.81
C ASN A 77 -10.32 -3.07 2.50
N ARG A 78 -11.08 -2.09 2.02
CA ARG A 78 -11.14 -0.75 2.67
C ARG A 78 -11.63 -0.86 4.11
N LEU A 79 -12.66 -1.67 4.35
CA LEU A 79 -13.23 -1.93 5.66
C LEU A 79 -12.22 -2.66 6.55
N LEU A 80 -11.54 -3.68 6.04
CA LEU A 80 -10.55 -4.45 6.80
C LEU A 80 -9.39 -3.56 7.26
N VAL A 81 -8.77 -2.80 6.34
CA VAL A 81 -7.64 -1.93 6.68
C VAL A 81 -8.08 -0.80 7.62
N THR A 82 -9.24 -0.16 7.34
CA THR A 82 -9.76 0.91 8.21
C THR A 82 -10.11 0.36 9.61
N LYS A 83 -10.70 -0.83 9.71
CA LYS A 83 -11.01 -1.48 10.99
C LYS A 83 -9.74 -1.86 11.75
N THR A 84 -8.73 -2.36 11.05
CA THR A 84 -7.42 -2.70 11.63
C THR A 84 -6.76 -1.45 12.19
N LEU A 85 -6.73 -0.35 11.44
CA LEU A 85 -6.19 0.93 11.91
C LEU A 85 -6.95 1.47 13.14
N ASN A 86 -8.28 1.47 13.10
CA ASN A 86 -9.09 2.01 14.19
C ASN A 86 -8.97 1.20 15.49
N ASN A 87 -8.71 -0.10 15.36
CA ASN A 87 -8.52 -1.00 16.50
C ASN A 87 -7.04 -1.21 16.84
N PHE A 88 -6.12 -0.48 16.18
CA PHE A 88 -4.70 -0.67 16.37
C PHE A 88 -4.29 -0.18 17.77
N LYS A 89 -3.88 -1.14 18.60
CA LYS A 89 -3.42 -0.93 19.96
C LYS A 89 -2.21 -1.82 20.19
N MET A 90 -1.28 -1.31 20.98
CA MET A 90 -0.11 -2.06 21.41
C MET A 90 -0.54 -3.10 22.43
N GLU A 91 -0.21 -4.36 22.18
CA GLU A 91 -0.45 -5.44 23.13
C GLU A 91 0.63 -5.43 24.23
N PRO A 92 0.27 -5.71 25.50
CA PRO A 92 1.24 -5.81 26.59
C PRO A 92 2.36 -6.82 26.28
N GLY A 93 3.61 -6.45 26.56
CA GLY A 93 4.78 -7.32 26.37
C GLY A 93 5.31 -7.42 24.94
N ILE A 94 4.70 -6.74 23.96
CA ILE A 94 5.31 -6.58 22.63
C ILE A 94 6.38 -5.49 22.67
N LYS A 95 7.50 -5.71 21.97
CA LYS A 95 8.55 -4.69 21.83
C LYS A 95 8.04 -3.51 21.00
N PHE A 96 8.32 -2.29 21.44
CA PHE A 96 7.96 -1.07 20.72
C PHE A 96 8.35 -1.09 19.23
N ALA A 97 9.56 -1.55 18.90
CA ALA A 97 10.02 -1.66 17.51
C ALA A 97 9.08 -2.53 16.65
N SER A 98 8.62 -3.68 17.18
CA SER A 98 7.67 -4.55 16.48
C SER A 98 6.30 -3.90 16.30
N HIS A 99 5.86 -3.12 17.28
CA HIS A 99 4.63 -2.32 17.18
C HIS A 99 4.73 -1.25 16.09
N VAL A 100 5.86 -0.53 16.02
CA VAL A 100 6.14 0.46 14.97
C VAL A 100 6.17 -0.16 13.57
N ASP A 101 6.75 -1.35 13.42
CA ASP A 101 6.78 -2.06 12.14
C ASP A 101 5.36 -2.45 11.68
N GLN A 102 4.53 -2.95 12.60
CA GLN A 102 3.12 -3.22 12.31
C GLN A 102 2.35 -1.96 11.92
N PHE A 103 2.59 -0.85 12.63
CA PHE A 103 1.98 0.44 12.31
C PHE A 103 2.35 0.91 10.90
N LYS A 104 3.64 0.87 10.54
CA LYS A 104 4.13 1.25 9.19
C LYS A 104 3.49 0.42 8.09
N GLU A 105 3.28 -0.88 8.33
CA GLU A 105 2.59 -1.73 7.36
C GLU A 105 1.12 -1.32 7.17
N ILE A 106 0.41 -0.96 8.26
CA ILE A 106 -0.96 -0.45 8.15
C ILE A 106 -1.00 0.89 7.40
N VAL A 107 -0.04 1.80 7.66
CA VAL A 107 0.08 3.08 6.93
C VAL A 107 0.27 2.82 5.43
N ARG A 108 1.16 1.89 5.06
CA ARG A 108 1.37 1.48 3.66
C ARG A 108 0.10 0.90 3.05
N GLN A 109 -0.64 0.08 3.79
CA GLN A 109 -1.93 -0.47 3.31
C GLN A 109 -2.99 0.63 3.12
N MET A 110 -3.02 1.64 4.01
CA MET A 110 -3.90 2.80 3.87
C MET A 110 -3.61 3.58 2.58
N GLU A 111 -2.34 3.74 2.22
CA GLU A 111 -1.93 4.32 0.95
C GLU A 111 -2.41 3.49 -0.25
N THR A 112 -2.25 2.15 -0.20
CA THR A 112 -2.69 1.26 -1.29
C THR A 112 -4.19 1.30 -1.57
N ILE A 113 -5.02 1.64 -0.57
CA ILE A 113 -6.47 1.81 -0.73
C ILE A 113 -6.88 3.27 -1.03
N GLY A 114 -5.92 4.14 -1.36
CA GLY A 114 -6.15 5.54 -1.71
C GLY A 114 -6.51 6.43 -0.52
N LYS A 115 -6.13 6.04 0.70
CA LYS A 115 -6.35 6.80 1.95
C LYS A 115 -5.02 7.08 2.66
N ALA A 116 -4.05 7.63 1.92
CA ALA A 116 -2.76 8.03 2.50
C ALA A 116 -2.96 8.89 3.75
N LEU A 117 -2.16 8.61 4.79
CA LEU A 117 -2.24 9.33 6.07
C LEU A 117 -1.14 10.38 6.11
N GLU A 118 -1.52 11.63 6.36
CA GLU A 118 -0.57 12.71 6.66
C GLU A 118 0.23 12.42 7.93
N GLU A 119 1.46 12.95 8.02
CA GLU A 119 2.37 12.66 9.13
C GLU A 119 1.77 13.03 10.50
N ALA A 120 1.11 14.18 10.60
CA ALA A 120 0.45 14.62 11.82
C ALA A 120 -0.60 13.60 12.31
N ARG A 121 -1.37 13.02 11.38
CA ARG A 121 -2.35 12.00 11.70
C ARG A 121 -1.70 10.68 12.09
N GLN A 122 -0.58 10.31 11.45
CA GLN A 122 0.18 9.13 11.84
C GLN A 122 0.73 9.26 13.27
N LEU A 123 1.24 10.44 13.64
CA LEU A 123 1.73 10.72 14.99
C LEU A 123 0.63 10.54 16.04
N VAL A 124 -0.54 11.14 15.83
CA VAL A 124 -1.69 11.03 16.75
C VAL A 124 -2.13 9.57 16.92
N LEU A 125 -2.18 8.80 15.82
CA LEU A 125 -2.58 7.39 15.85
C LEU A 125 -1.54 6.52 16.57
N LEU A 126 -0.25 6.77 16.34
CA LEU A 126 0.83 6.05 17.01
C LEU A 126 0.78 6.30 18.52
N LEU A 127 0.78 7.57 18.95
CA LEU A 127 0.74 7.93 20.38
C LEU A 127 -0.50 7.38 21.08
N GLY A 128 -1.66 7.49 20.44
CA GLY A 128 -2.91 6.96 20.94
C GLY A 128 -3.00 5.43 20.97
N SER A 129 -2.06 4.72 20.33
CA SER A 129 -2.05 3.25 20.29
C SER A 129 -1.26 2.59 21.41
N LEU A 130 -0.40 3.35 22.11
CA LEU A 130 0.57 2.79 23.07
C LEU A 130 -0.09 2.34 24.37
N THR A 131 0.59 1.43 25.07
CA THR A 131 0.23 1.00 26.43
C THR A 131 0.58 2.08 27.47
N ASP A 132 0.07 1.91 28.69
CA ASP A 132 0.31 2.83 29.80
C ASP A 132 1.80 2.99 30.17
N GLU A 133 2.64 2.00 29.84
CA GLU A 133 4.11 2.06 30.02
C GLU A 133 4.75 3.26 29.30
N TYR A 134 4.16 3.71 28.19
CA TYR A 134 4.66 4.84 27.39
C TYR A 134 3.95 6.15 27.74
N LYS A 135 2.98 6.14 28.65
CA LYS A 135 2.09 7.30 28.91
C LYS A 135 2.85 8.57 29.25
N MET A 136 3.89 8.48 30.09
CA MET A 136 4.67 9.64 30.51
C MET A 136 5.35 10.35 29.33
N ILE A 137 6.02 9.59 28.46
CA ILE A 137 6.70 10.16 27.30
C ILE A 137 5.72 10.59 26.21
N SER A 138 4.59 9.87 26.04
CA SER A 138 3.50 10.29 25.16
C SER A 138 2.97 11.67 25.53
N THR A 139 2.71 11.92 26.81
CA THR A 139 2.26 13.25 27.28
C THR A 139 3.28 14.35 26.98
N VAL A 140 4.59 14.06 27.09
CA VAL A 140 5.63 15.05 26.72
C VAL A 140 5.58 15.35 25.22
N LEU A 141 5.49 14.31 24.38
CA LEU A 141 5.44 14.45 22.92
C LEU A 141 4.17 15.17 22.46
N GLU A 142 3.01 14.91 23.09
CA GLU A 142 1.74 15.59 22.83
C GLU A 142 1.79 17.10 23.07
N ASN A 143 2.60 17.55 24.04
CA ASN A 143 2.74 18.96 24.40
C ASN A 143 3.94 19.64 23.72
N THR A 144 4.73 18.90 22.94
CA THR A 144 5.90 19.45 22.26
C THR A 144 5.50 19.98 20.87
N PRO A 145 5.72 21.26 20.56
CA PRO A 145 5.37 21.80 19.26
C PRO A 145 6.27 21.24 18.15
N ASN A 146 5.69 21.05 16.96
CA ASN A 146 6.40 20.61 15.74
C ASN A 146 7.16 19.26 15.88
N VAL A 147 6.65 18.35 16.70
CA VAL A 147 7.17 16.97 16.75
C VAL A 147 6.95 16.27 15.43
N THR A 148 8.02 15.68 14.90
CA THR A 148 7.96 14.79 13.74
C THR A 148 7.73 13.34 14.17
N LEU A 149 7.17 12.53 13.28
CA LEU A 149 6.94 11.11 13.55
C LEU A 149 8.27 10.38 13.83
N ALA A 150 9.33 10.74 13.10
CA ALA A 150 10.66 10.16 13.29
C ALA A 150 11.23 10.45 14.69
N TYR A 151 11.12 11.71 15.15
CA TYR A 151 11.57 12.09 16.49
C TYR A 151 10.77 11.35 17.58
N ALA A 152 9.44 11.26 17.44
CA ALA A 152 8.60 10.54 18.38
C ALA A 152 8.99 9.06 18.48
N ILE A 153 9.19 8.37 17.35
CA ILE A 153 9.64 6.97 17.32
C ILE A 153 11.00 6.81 18.02
N GLN A 154 11.94 7.73 17.78
CA GLN A 154 13.25 7.69 18.41
C GLN A 154 13.15 7.87 19.93
N ALA A 155 12.38 8.85 20.39
CA ALA A 155 12.18 9.14 21.81
C ALA A 155 11.53 7.94 22.53
N LEU A 156 10.49 7.36 21.93
CA LEU A 156 9.77 6.20 22.46
C LEU A 156 10.62 4.92 22.49
N SER A 157 11.55 4.75 21.54
CA SER A 157 12.46 3.59 21.52
C SER A 157 13.46 3.58 22.69
N GLY A 158 13.67 4.73 23.34
CA GLY A 158 14.54 4.87 24.51
C GLY A 158 13.87 4.48 25.83
N VAL A 159 12.56 4.21 25.84
CA VAL A 159 11.83 3.75 27.03
C VAL A 159 12.23 2.31 27.32
N GLN A 160 12.74 2.06 28.52
CA GLN A 160 12.89 0.70 29.03
C GLN A 160 11.52 0.25 29.57
N ALA A 161 10.75 -0.40 28.70
CA ALA A 161 9.51 -1.08 29.04
C ALA A 161 9.76 -2.59 29.19
#